data_AF-A0A966PVD8-F1
#
_entry.id   AF-A0A966PVD8-F1
#
_cell.length_a   1.000
_cell.length_b   1.000
_cell.length_c   1.000
_cell.angle_alpha   90.00
_cell.angle_beta   90.00
_cell.angle_gamma   90.00
#
_symmetry.space_group_name_H-M   'P 1'
#
loop_
_entity.id
_entity.type
_entity.pdbx_description
1 polymer ?
#
loop_
_entity_poly.entity_id
_entity_poly.type
_entity_poly.pdbx_seq_one_letter_code
_entity_poly.pdbx_strand_id
1 'polypeptide(L)'
;MGDIFKLIADVGFPIAAAGAAGYFVFLTIKFILEGVTGGVRGMSNIIKALDRRVAAMNHDVIRIDTKVSHALGIPPDLDRIARAEQSDARRD
;
A
#
# COMPACT_ATOMS: atom_id res chain seq x y z
N MET A 1 -47.39 1.94 40.37
CA MET A 1 -46.23 1.15 39.86
C MET A 1 -46.23 0.98 38.33
N GLY A 2 -47.36 0.96 37.63
CA GLY A 2 -47.37 0.80 36.16
C GLY A 2 -46.80 1.98 35.36
N ASP A 3 -46.94 3.21 35.85
CA ASP A 3 -46.53 4.42 35.11
C ASP A 3 -45.01 4.60 35.00
N ILE A 4 -44.25 4.14 36.01
CA ILE A 4 -42.77 4.14 35.97
C ILE A 4 -42.25 3.17 34.90
N PHE A 5 -42.87 1.99 34.76
CA PHE A 5 -42.50 1.05 33.70
C PHE A 5 -42.88 1.54 32.31
N LYS A 6 -44.01 2.23 32.16
CA LYS A 6 -44.38 2.92 30.91
C LYS A 6 -43.40 4.02 30.53
N LEU A 7 -43.02 4.86 31.50
CA LEU A 7 -42.03 5.92 31.28
C LEU A 7 -40.69 5.32 30.83
N ILE A 8 -40.19 4.29 31.52
CA ILE A 8 -38.94 3.59 31.16
C ILE A 8 -39.03 2.98 29.75
N ALA A 9 -40.18 2.41 29.36
CA ALA A 9 -40.36 1.87 28.02
C ALA A 9 -40.35 2.97 26.95
N ASP A 10 -41.03 4.10 27.21
CA ASP A 10 -41.16 5.21 26.25
C ASP A 10 -39.85 5.98 26.03
N VAL A 11 -38.96 6.10 27.03
CA VAL A 11 -37.62 6.67 26.83
C VAL A 11 -36.56 5.63 26.48
N GLY A 12 -36.73 4.38 26.92
CA GLY A 12 -35.77 3.30 26.65
C GLY A 12 -35.69 2.94 25.18
N PHE A 13 -36.83 2.88 24.48
CA PHE A 13 -36.86 2.57 23.05
C PHE A 13 -36.16 3.63 22.17
N PRO A 14 -36.44 4.94 22.32
CA PRO A 14 -35.71 5.99 21.60
C PRO A 14 -34.21 6.01 21.87
N ILE A 15 -33.78 5.80 23.13
CA ILE A 15 -32.36 5.79 23.50
C ILE A 15 -31.64 4.59 22.88
N ALA A 16 -32.25 3.40 22.95
CA ALA A 16 -31.71 2.21 22.31
C ALA A 16 -31.67 2.34 20.79
N ALA A 17 -32.71 2.92 20.18
CA ALA A 17 -32.76 3.18 18.75
C ALA A 17 -31.68 4.17 18.30
N ALA A 18 -31.48 5.25 19.05
CA ALA A 18 -30.40 6.22 18.79
C ALA A 18 -29.01 5.59 18.94
N GLY A 19 -28.81 4.75 19.95
CA GLY A 19 -27.57 4.01 20.14
C GLY A 19 -27.27 3.03 18.99
N ALA A 20 -28.29 2.28 18.54
CA ALA A 20 -28.18 1.38 17.40
C ALA A 20 -27.87 2.14 16.10
N ALA A 21 -28.53 3.27 15.86
CA ALA A 21 -28.27 4.12 14.71
C ALA A 21 -26.85 4.71 14.74
N GLY A 22 -26.38 5.16 15.91
CA GLY A 22 -25.00 5.65 16.07
C GLY A 22 -23.96 4.57 15.79
N TYR A 23 -24.18 3.35 16.29
CA TYR A 23 -23.30 2.21 16.02
C TYR A 23 -23.29 1.82 14.53
N PHE A 24 -24.44 1.90 13.86
CA PHE A 24 -24.55 1.62 12.43
C PHE A 24 -23.74 2.61 11.57
N VAL A 25 -23.78 3.91 11.89
CA VAL A 25 -22.96 4.92 11.20
C VAL A 25 -21.47 4.62 11.38
N PHE A 26 -21.05 4.26 12.60
CA PHE A 26 -19.67 3.87 12.88
C PHE A 26 -19.23 2.67 12.02
N LEU A 27 -20.05 1.62 11.94
CA LEU A 27 -19.77 0.45 11.09
C LEU A 27 -19.62 0.84 9.62
N THR A 28 -20.47 1.74 9.13
CA THR A 28 -20.44 2.19 7.73
C THR A 28 -19.13 2.91 7.41
N ILE A 29 -18.69 3.84 8.27
CA ILE A 29 -17.42 4.56 8.10
C ILE A 29 -16.24 3.59 8.16
N LYS A 30 -16.26 2.66 9.12
CA LYS A 30 -15.22 1.63 9.27
C LYS A 30 -15.11 0.77 8.00
N PHE A 31 -16.24 0.32 7.46
CA PHE A 31 -16.29 -0.50 6.25
C PHE A 31 -15.70 0.24 5.04
N ILE A 32 -16.08 1.52 4.84
CA ILE A 32 -15.53 2.34 3.76
C ILE A 32 -14.02 2.52 3.93
N LEU A 33 -13.56 2.83 5.15
CA LEU A 33 -12.14 3.08 5.41
C LEU A 33 -11.29 1.81 5.21
N GLU A 34 -11.79 0.64 5.62
CA GLU A 34 -11.14 -0.64 5.37
C GLU A 34 -11.04 -0.94 3.86
N GLY A 35 -12.11 -0.68 3.11
CA GLY A 35 -12.12 -0.83 1.64
C GLY A 35 -11.06 0.06 0.95
N VAL A 36 -11.04 1.36 1.28
CA VAL A 36 -10.06 2.30 0.71
C VAL A 36 -8.63 1.95 1.12
N THR A 37 -8.41 1.62 2.40
CA THR A 37 -7.09 1.23 2.90
C THR A 37 -6.58 -0.04 2.23
N GLY A 38 -7.45 -1.02 1.99
CA GLY A 38 -7.14 -2.21 1.22
C GLY A 38 -6.70 -1.89 -0.21
N GLY A 39 -7.44 -1.01 -0.90
CA GLY A 39 -7.10 -0.55 -2.24
C GLY A 39 -5.73 0.13 -2.32
N VAL A 40 -5.44 1.05 -1.38
CA VAL A 40 -4.14 1.74 -1.30
C VAL A 40 -3.00 0.77 -1.05
N ARG A 41 -3.18 -0.21 -0.14
CA ARG A 41 -2.18 -1.26 0.10
C ARG A 41 -1.94 -2.13 -1.13
N GLY A 42 -2.99 -2.48 -1.87
CA GLY A 42 -2.89 -3.20 -3.13
C GLY A 42 -2.02 -2.45 -4.16
N MET A 43 -2.31 -1.17 -4.38
CA MET A 43 -1.52 -0.32 -5.28
C MET A 43 -0.06 -0.19 -4.81
N SER A 44 0.17 0.00 -3.51
CA SER A 44 1.52 0.06 -2.95
C SER A 44 2.34 -1.20 -3.26
N ASN A 45 1.71 -2.38 -3.16
CA ASN A 45 2.37 -3.64 -3.47
C ASN A 45 2.70 -3.78 -4.96
N ILE A 46 1.79 -3.33 -5.85
CA ILE A 46 2.02 -3.32 -7.30
C ILE A 46 3.19 -2.39 -7.64
N ILE A 47 3.21 -1.17 -7.07
CA ILE A 47 4.30 -0.21 -7.29
C ILE A 47 5.64 -0.80 -6.82
N LYS A 48 5.69 -1.43 -5.64
CA LYS A 48 6.90 -2.10 -5.14
C LYS A 48 7.34 -3.25 -6.04
N ALA A 49 6.40 -4.01 -6.61
CA ALA A 49 6.73 -5.08 -7.55
C ALA A 49 7.27 -4.52 -8.88
N LEU A 50 6.74 -3.38 -9.34
CA LEU A 50 7.23 -2.70 -10.52
C LEU A 50 8.63 -2.09 -10.29
N ASP A 51 8.88 -1.51 -9.11
CA ASP A 51 10.21 -1.01 -8.71
C ASP A 51 11.28 -2.10 -8.83
N ARG A 52 10.98 -3.32 -8.34
CA ARG A 52 11.88 -4.48 -8.49
C ARG A 52 12.12 -4.86 -9.95
N ARG A 53 11.11 -4.76 -10.81
CA ARG A 53 11.26 -5.06 -12.25
C ARG A 53 12.12 -4.00 -12.95
N VAL A 54 11.98 -2.73 -12.58
CA VAL A 54 12.81 -1.64 -13.11
C VAL A 54 14.27 -1.81 -12.65
N ALA A 55 14.50 -2.18 -11.39
CA ALA A 55 15.83 -2.48 -10.88
C ALA A 55 16.49 -3.66 -11.62
N ALA A 56 15.75 -4.76 -11.83
CA ALA A 56 16.24 -5.90 -12.62
C ALA A 56 16.57 -5.49 -14.06
N MET A 57 15.70 -4.70 -14.69
CA MET A 57 15.93 -4.18 -16.04
C MET A 57 17.18 -3.28 -16.10
N ASN A 58 17.42 -2.45 -15.07
CA ASN A 58 18.63 -1.63 -14.99
C ASN A 58 19.90 -2.51 -14.99
N HIS A 59 19.90 -3.59 -14.21
CA HIS A 59 21.00 -4.55 -14.21
C HIS A 59 21.19 -5.23 -15.58
N ASP A 60 20.10 -5.67 -16.21
CA ASP A 60 20.16 -6.30 -17.53
C ASP A 60 20.69 -5.37 -18.62
N VAL A 61 20.27 -4.09 -18.62
CA VAL A 61 20.76 -3.08 -19.57
C VAL A 61 22.27 -2.88 -19.42
N ILE A 62 22.77 -2.77 -18.18
CA ILE A 62 24.21 -2.64 -17.91
C ILE A 62 24.97 -3.88 -18.40
N ARG A 63 24.41 -5.07 -18.18
CA ARG A 63 25.02 -6.33 -18.62
C ARG A 63 25.07 -6.43 -20.15
N ILE A 64 24.01 -6.00 -20.84
CA ILE A 64 23.96 -5.97 -22.31
C ILE A 64 25.03 -5.02 -22.83
N ASP A 65 25.10 -3.80 -22.30
CA ASP A 65 26.08 -2.80 -22.72
C ASP A 65 27.53 -3.27 -22.52
N THR A 66 27.81 -3.93 -21.40
CA THR A 66 29.13 -4.52 -21.12
C THR A 66 29.48 -5.61 -22.13
N LYS A 67 28.54 -6.50 -22.45
CA LYS A 67 28.74 -7.57 -23.44
C LYS A 67 28.93 -7.03 -24.85
N VAL A 68 28.17 -6.00 -25.23
CA VAL A 68 28.25 -5.36 -26.55
C VAL A 68 29.58 -4.61 -26.68
N SER A 69 29.98 -3.84 -25.66
CA SER A 69 31.27 -3.16 -25.62
C SER A 69 32.42 -4.15 -25.79
N HIS A 70 32.39 -5.27 -25.06
CA HIS A 70 33.38 -6.35 -25.21
C HIS A 70 33.38 -6.95 -26.61
N ALA A 71 32.21 -7.21 -27.21
CA ALA A 71 32.11 -7.76 -28.56
C ALA A 71 32.63 -6.80 -29.65
N LEU A 72 32.51 -5.49 -29.43
CA LEU A 72 32.99 -4.44 -30.34
C LEU A 72 34.43 -3.99 -30.06
N GLY A 73 35.11 -4.55 -29.05
CA GLY A 73 36.46 -4.16 -28.66
C GLY A 73 36.56 -2.77 -28.03
N ILE A 74 35.44 -2.21 -27.58
CA ILE A 74 35.35 -0.90 -26.93
C ILE A 74 35.42 -1.13 -25.41
N PRO A 75 36.23 -0.35 -24.66
CA PRO A 75 36.26 -0.49 -23.21
C PRO A 75 34.87 -0.19 -22.61
N PRO A 76 34.29 -1.09 -21.79
CA PRO A 76 33.04 -0.83 -21.11
C PRO A 76 33.22 0.32 -20.11
N ASP A 77 32.18 1.13 -19.94
CA ASP A 77 32.18 2.27 -19.01
C ASP A 77 32.09 1.78 -17.55
N LEU A 78 33.25 1.50 -16.96
CA LEU A 78 33.40 0.97 -15.60
C LEU A 78 32.93 1.96 -14.53
N ASP A 79 33.03 3.26 -14.78
CA ASP A 79 32.56 4.29 -13.85
C ASP A 79 31.03 4.30 -13.75
N ARG A 80 30.34 4.04 -14.86
CA ARG A 80 28.87 3.89 -14.88
C ARG A 80 28.43 2.61 -14.17
N ILE A 81 29.16 1.51 -14.36
CA ILE A 81 28.89 0.22 -13.71
C ILE A 81 29.09 0.33 -12.20
N ALA A 82 30.22 0.92 -11.76
CA ALA A 82 30.52 1.09 -10.34
C ALA A 82 29.50 1.98 -9.61
N ARG A 83 28.98 3.02 -10.25
CA ARG A 83 27.91 3.87 -9.68
C ARG A 83 26.56 3.16 -9.63
N ALA A 84 26.26 2.30 -10.59
CA ALA A 84 25.02 1.55 -10.63
C ALA A 84 24.98 0.41 -9.59
N GLU A 85 26.11 -0.23 -9.26
CA GLU A 85 26.20 -1.17 -8.14
C GLU A 85 26.12 -0.46 -6.77
N GLN A 86 26.71 0.73 -6.64
CA GLN A 86 26.77 1.43 -5.36
C GLN A 86 25.41 1.98 -4.88
N SER A 87 24.41 2.12 -5.76
CA SER A 87 23.05 2.51 -5.37
C SER A 87 22.23 1.35 -4.79
N ASP A 88 22.58 0.10 -5.14
CA ASP A 88 21.93 -1.12 -4.63
C ASP A 88 22.55 -1.57 -3.29
N ALA A 89 23.85 -1.31 -3.09
CA ALA A 89 24.58 -1.60 -1.85
C ALA A 89 24.30 -0.64 -0.67
N ARG A 90 23.32 0.27 -0.80
CA ARG A 90 22.84 1.16 0.29
C ARG A 90 21.46 0.78 0.81
N ARG A 91 21.01 -0.44 0.51
CA ARG A 91 19.75 -1.03 1.00
C ARG A 91 20.04 -2.20 1.94
N ASP A 92 20.77 -1.91 3.01
CA ASP A 92 20.63 -2.53 4.32
C ASP A 92 20.30 -1.45 5.37
#